data_AF-A0A8I6RU99-F1
#
_entry.id   AF-A0A8I6RU99-F1
#
_cell.length_a   1.000
_cell.length_b   1.000
_cell.length_c   1.000
_cell.angle_alpha   90.00
_cell.angle_beta   90.00
_cell.angle_gamma   90.00
#
_symmetry.space_group_name_H-M   'P 1'
#
loop_
_entity.id
_entity.type
_entity.pdbx_description
1 polymer ?
#
loop_
_entity_poly.entity_id
_entity_poly.type
_entity_poly.pdbx_seq_one_letter_code
_entity_poly.pdbx_strand_id
1 'polypeptide(L)'
;MNRILRVEESNDKCVPRHLELLVERMGKDRLFHDVKPGDEGFLPVECELIFALGVVIALEEGFRMDEAWNTIGYDRRVFDSLLKMSNFRTKTGTLSVELLLPLSHGFRFHLSTAIILNNCTLVTVISEDNKGKCFSSSAAIENDKYLKTSEKGAAIFEKISELCAIVKKPIYLAKLNAWRSLNQVFPDIFCLPEDVKRFLFKKLRAPDFVKLCSSSSKISPYLNEDDIWRYNRFKTISLL
;
A
#
# COMPACT_ATOMS: atom_id res chain seq x y z
N MET A 1 -20.49 8.20 -8.10
CA MET A 1 -19.17 8.49 -7.48
C MET A 1 -18.27 7.29 -7.75
N ASN A 2 -17.27 7.42 -8.62
CA ASN A 2 -16.42 6.29 -9.03
C ASN A 2 -15.59 5.81 -7.83
N ARG A 3 -15.83 4.57 -7.38
CA ARG A 3 -15.06 3.93 -6.32
C ARG A 3 -13.64 3.71 -6.83
N ILE A 4 -12.65 4.28 -6.15
CA ILE A 4 -11.25 3.93 -6.38
C ILE A 4 -11.04 2.57 -5.71
N LEU A 5 -10.82 1.54 -6.52
CA LEU A 5 -10.52 0.19 -6.05
C LEU A 5 -9.16 0.17 -5.40
N ARG A 6 -9.02 -0.45 -4.23
CA ARG A 6 -7.69 -0.74 -3.67
C ARG A 6 -7.05 -1.91 -4.41
N VAL A 7 -5.73 -2.04 -4.34
CA VAL A 7 -5.03 -3.17 -4.97
C VAL A 7 -5.54 -4.51 -4.40
N GLU A 8 -5.80 -4.59 -3.10
CA GLU A 8 -6.35 -5.81 -2.48
C GLU A 8 -7.78 -6.16 -2.94
N GLU A 9 -8.51 -5.19 -3.51
CA GLU A 9 -9.85 -5.37 -4.07
C GLU A 9 -9.82 -5.68 -5.58
N SER A 10 -8.62 -5.70 -6.17
CA SER A 10 -8.41 -5.85 -7.61
C SER A 10 -8.39 -7.32 -8.03
N ASN A 11 -8.59 -7.54 -9.32
CA ASN A 11 -8.41 -8.85 -9.97
C ASN A 11 -7.63 -8.67 -11.28
N ASP A 12 -7.27 -9.78 -11.93
CA ASP A 12 -6.44 -9.77 -13.14
C ASP A 12 -7.04 -8.97 -14.32
N LYS A 13 -8.34 -8.64 -14.28
CA LYS A 13 -9.04 -7.85 -15.31
C LYS A 13 -9.28 -6.40 -14.91
N CYS A 14 -9.07 -6.04 -13.65
CA CYS A 14 -9.40 -4.72 -13.13
C CYS A 14 -8.32 -4.28 -12.14
N VAL A 15 -7.38 -3.51 -12.67
CA VAL A 15 -6.27 -2.90 -11.92
C VAL A 15 -6.71 -1.50 -11.46
N PRO A 16 -6.28 -1.01 -10.28
CA PRO A 16 -6.65 0.32 -9.83
C PRO A 16 -6.09 1.42 -10.73
N ARG A 17 -6.89 2.44 -11.01
CA ARG A 17 -6.49 3.54 -11.90
C ARG A 17 -5.21 4.25 -11.47
N HIS A 18 -4.97 4.39 -10.16
CA HIS A 18 -3.75 5.01 -9.64
C HIS A 18 -2.49 4.16 -9.89
N LEU A 19 -2.61 2.83 -9.90
CA LEU A 19 -1.52 1.94 -10.30
C LEU A 19 -1.29 2.01 -11.80
N GLU A 20 -2.35 1.98 -12.61
CA GLU A 20 -2.24 2.15 -14.07
C GLU A 20 -1.52 3.45 -14.45
N LEU A 21 -1.91 4.57 -13.84
CA LEU A 21 -1.30 5.88 -14.09
C LEU A 21 0.19 5.91 -13.75
N LEU A 22 0.59 5.27 -12.65
CA LEU A 22 2.00 5.18 -12.27
C LEU A 22 2.80 4.33 -13.27
N VAL A 23 2.26 3.17 -13.68
CA VAL A 23 2.88 2.30 -14.67
C VAL A 23 3.02 3.00 -16.03
N GLU A 24 1.95 3.65 -16.52
CA GLU A 24 1.95 4.44 -17.76
C GLU A 24 3.05 5.51 -17.74
N ARG A 25 3.21 6.20 -16.61
CA ARG A 25 4.26 7.21 -16.42
C ARG A 25 5.65 6.60 -16.42
N MET A 26 5.88 5.55 -15.63
CA MET A 26 7.19 4.91 -15.55
C MET A 26 7.64 4.36 -16.91
N GLY A 27 6.69 3.86 -17.71
CA GLY A 27 6.91 3.45 -19.10
C GLY A 27 7.30 4.60 -20.02
N LYS A 28 6.63 5.77 -19.91
CA LYS A 28 7.03 6.98 -20.64
C LYS A 28 8.45 7.42 -20.26
N ASP A 29 8.75 7.50 -18.96
CA ASP A 29 10.09 7.89 -18.48
C ASP A 29 11.17 6.94 -19.02
N ARG A 30 10.89 5.63 -19.12
CA ARG A 30 11.82 4.65 -19.70
C ARG A 30 12.15 4.95 -21.16
N LEU A 31 11.16 5.34 -21.96
CA LEU A 31 11.36 5.73 -23.36
C LEU A 31 12.21 6.99 -23.52
N PHE A 32 12.15 7.92 -22.55
CA PHE A 32 12.97 9.13 -22.57
C PHE A 32 14.41 8.93 -22.12
N HIS A 33 14.69 7.88 -21.33
CA HIS A 33 16.02 7.65 -20.75
C HIS A 33 16.92 6.69 -21.54
N ASP A 34 16.45 6.12 -22.65
CA ASP A 34 17.24 5.34 -23.64
C ASP A 34 18.17 4.25 -23.04
N VAL A 35 17.83 3.70 -21.87
CA VAL A 35 18.61 2.67 -21.17
C VAL A 35 18.32 1.29 -21.77
N LYS A 36 19.34 0.65 -22.33
CA LYS A 36 19.27 -0.66 -23.00
C LYS A 36 19.76 -1.80 -22.10
N PRO A 37 19.35 -3.05 -22.38
CA PRO A 37 19.91 -4.21 -21.70
C PRO A 37 21.44 -4.21 -21.82
N GLY A 38 22.13 -4.22 -20.67
CA GLY A 38 23.60 -4.15 -20.60
C GLY A 38 24.15 -2.80 -20.14
N ASP A 39 23.32 -1.75 -20.11
CA ASP A 39 23.73 -0.44 -19.59
C ASP A 39 23.74 -0.43 -18.04
N GLU A 40 24.64 0.36 -17.45
CA GLU A 40 24.69 0.58 -16.01
C GLU A 40 23.39 1.23 -15.53
N GLY A 41 22.68 0.58 -14.61
CA GLY A 41 21.37 1.02 -14.15
C GLY A 41 20.18 0.48 -14.96
N PHE A 42 20.40 -0.41 -15.93
CA PHE A 42 19.30 -1.13 -16.61
C PHE A 42 18.49 -1.96 -15.61
N LEU A 43 17.17 -1.80 -15.67
CA LEU A 43 16.21 -2.52 -14.86
C LEU A 43 15.13 -3.18 -15.73
N PRO A 44 14.95 -4.52 -15.65
CA PRO A 44 13.80 -5.22 -16.17
C PRO A 44 12.46 -4.57 -15.78
N VAL A 45 11.51 -4.62 -16.71
CA VAL A 45 10.18 -4.00 -16.56
C VAL A 45 9.45 -4.56 -15.35
N GLU A 46 9.66 -5.84 -15.06
CA GLU A 46 9.08 -6.57 -13.95
C GLU A 46 9.42 -5.92 -12.60
N CYS A 47 10.68 -5.48 -12.44
CA CYS A 47 11.13 -4.79 -11.23
C CYS A 47 10.45 -3.43 -11.08
N GLU A 48 10.23 -2.72 -12.19
CA GLU A 48 9.51 -1.44 -12.22
C GLU A 48 8.03 -1.61 -11.86
N LEU A 49 7.38 -2.67 -12.35
CA LEU A 49 5.99 -2.96 -12.02
C LEU A 49 5.80 -3.32 -10.55
N ILE A 50 6.69 -4.16 -10.00
CA ILE A 50 6.66 -4.53 -8.57
C ILE A 50 6.94 -3.31 -7.69
N PHE A 51 7.83 -2.42 -8.12
CA PHE A 51 8.08 -1.15 -7.43
C PHE A 51 6.84 -0.26 -7.44
N ALA A 52 6.22 -0.05 -8.60
CA ALA A 52 4.98 0.72 -8.73
C ALA A 52 3.88 0.18 -7.80
N LEU A 53 3.73 -1.14 -7.76
CA LEU A 53 2.81 -1.83 -6.86
C LEU A 53 3.14 -1.55 -5.39
N GLY A 54 4.42 -1.63 -5.00
CA GLY A 54 4.89 -1.34 -3.65
C GLY A 54 4.59 0.10 -3.21
N VAL A 55 4.84 1.08 -4.09
CA VAL A 55 4.54 2.50 -3.82
C VAL A 55 3.05 2.69 -3.58
N VAL A 56 2.21 2.14 -4.47
CA VAL A 56 0.75 2.24 -4.33
C VAL A 56 0.26 1.60 -3.04
N ILE A 57 0.73 0.39 -2.72
CA ILE A 57 0.36 -0.30 -1.47
C ILE A 57 0.80 0.52 -0.26
N ALA A 58 2.00 1.12 -0.28
CA ALA A 58 2.45 1.97 0.83
C ALA A 58 1.51 3.17 1.04
N LEU A 59 1.11 3.85 -0.03
CA LEU A 59 0.14 4.95 0.04
C LEU A 59 -1.23 4.49 0.57
N GLU A 60 -1.70 3.32 0.11
CA GLU A 60 -2.95 2.70 0.61
C GLU A 60 -2.87 2.35 2.10
N GLU A 61 -1.70 1.95 2.58
CA GLU A 61 -1.43 1.64 3.99
C GLU A 61 -1.19 2.89 4.84
N GLY A 62 -1.21 4.08 4.26
CA GLY A 62 -1.13 5.35 4.98
C GLY A 62 0.25 6.02 4.98
N PHE A 63 1.21 5.50 4.22
CA PHE A 63 2.45 6.24 3.95
C PHE A 63 2.21 7.40 2.99
N ARG A 64 3.16 8.34 2.95
CA ARG A 64 3.15 9.56 2.14
C ARG A 64 4.49 9.72 1.45
N MET A 65 4.50 10.41 0.32
CA MET A 65 5.72 10.79 -0.39
C MET A 65 6.09 12.26 -0.20
N ASP A 66 5.19 13.05 0.40
CA ASP A 66 5.30 14.49 0.56
C ASP A 66 4.70 14.88 1.91
N GLU A 67 5.43 15.71 2.66
CA GLU A 67 5.02 16.23 3.98
C GLU A 67 3.73 17.06 3.91
N ALA A 68 3.37 17.58 2.74
CA ALA A 68 2.12 18.31 2.52
C ALA A 68 0.87 17.49 2.87
N TRP A 69 0.96 16.15 2.89
CA TRP A 69 -0.14 15.25 3.14
C TRP A 69 -0.10 14.61 4.53
N ASN A 70 -0.36 15.38 5.59
CA ASN A 70 -0.39 14.86 6.96
C ASN A 70 -1.73 14.19 7.35
N THR A 71 -2.26 13.31 6.48
CA THR A 71 -3.49 12.54 6.76
C THR A 71 -3.17 11.13 7.20
N ILE A 72 -3.94 10.53 8.12
CA ILE A 72 -3.71 9.18 8.62
C ILE A 72 -4.52 8.16 7.82
N GLY A 73 -3.91 7.03 7.46
CA GLY A 73 -4.60 5.92 6.77
C GLY A 73 -4.80 6.14 5.27
N TYR A 74 -5.76 5.42 4.67
CA TYR A 74 -6.06 5.53 3.24
C TYR A 74 -6.65 6.92 2.92
N ASP A 75 -6.01 7.66 2.01
CA ASP A 75 -6.50 8.95 1.51
C ASP A 75 -6.24 9.04 0.00
N ARG A 76 -7.29 9.10 -0.80
CA ARG A 76 -7.16 9.11 -2.27
C ARG A 76 -6.36 10.30 -2.82
N ARG A 77 -6.32 11.43 -2.12
CA ARG A 77 -5.66 12.65 -2.63
C ARG A 77 -4.16 12.49 -2.67
N VAL A 78 -3.61 11.57 -1.88
CA VAL A 78 -2.17 11.32 -1.84
C VAL A 78 -1.69 10.67 -3.14
N PHE A 79 -2.57 10.05 -3.92
CA PHE A 79 -2.20 9.54 -5.24
C PHE A 79 -1.85 10.65 -6.23
N ASP A 80 -2.24 11.92 -5.97
CA ASP A 80 -1.77 13.06 -6.74
C ASP A 80 -0.25 13.26 -6.60
N SER A 81 0.38 12.74 -5.53
CA SER A 81 1.84 12.79 -5.38
C SER A 81 2.56 11.86 -6.36
N LEU A 82 1.90 10.81 -6.87
CA LEU A 82 2.45 9.96 -7.93
C LEU A 82 2.71 10.76 -9.22
N LEU A 83 1.93 11.83 -9.44
CA LEU A 83 2.13 12.77 -10.55
C LEU A 83 3.32 13.71 -10.35
N LYS A 84 3.98 13.70 -9.19
CA LYS A 84 5.18 14.50 -8.92
C LYS A 84 6.43 13.65 -8.70
N MET A 85 6.31 12.32 -8.79
CA MET A 85 7.41 11.41 -8.56
C MET A 85 8.50 11.57 -9.63
N SER A 86 9.70 11.96 -9.21
CA SER A 86 10.89 12.09 -10.06
C SER A 86 12.06 11.32 -9.46
N ASN A 87 12.96 10.78 -10.30
CA ASN A 87 14.25 10.18 -9.89
C ASN A 87 14.15 8.97 -8.95
N PHE A 88 13.29 8.00 -9.27
CA PHE A 88 13.18 6.75 -8.51
C PHE A 88 14.18 5.66 -8.94
N ARG A 89 14.89 5.84 -10.06
CA ARG A 89 15.97 4.95 -10.51
C ARG A 89 17.29 5.42 -9.88
N THR A 90 17.96 4.53 -9.16
CA THR A 90 19.29 4.78 -8.63
C THR A 90 20.37 4.34 -9.63
N LYS A 91 21.58 4.90 -9.50
CA LYS A 91 22.73 4.48 -10.32
C LYS A 91 23.16 3.03 -10.06
N THR A 92 22.73 2.44 -8.94
CA THR A 92 23.10 1.08 -8.51
C THR A 92 22.17 0.00 -9.06
N GLY A 93 21.33 0.31 -10.05
CA GLY A 93 20.36 -0.66 -10.60
C GLY A 93 19.30 -1.05 -9.57
N THR A 94 18.88 -0.11 -8.72
CA THR A 94 17.76 -0.28 -7.80
C THR A 94 16.73 0.80 -8.03
N LEU A 95 15.48 0.51 -7.69
CA LEU A 95 14.44 1.52 -7.58
C LEU A 95 14.26 1.88 -6.13
N SER A 96 14.12 3.16 -5.81
CA SER A 96 13.86 3.57 -4.44
C SER A 96 12.97 4.81 -4.35
N VAL A 97 12.24 4.90 -3.24
CA VAL A 97 11.49 6.08 -2.86
C VAL A 97 11.55 6.25 -1.34
N GLU A 98 11.66 7.50 -0.90
CA GLU A 98 11.48 7.85 0.50
C GLU A 98 9.99 7.98 0.82
N LEU A 99 9.61 7.43 1.96
CA LEU A 99 8.26 7.40 2.46
C LEU A 99 8.23 8.02 3.86
N LEU A 100 7.13 8.68 4.13
CA LEU A 100 6.81 9.29 5.41
C LEU A 100 5.60 8.57 5.98
N LEU A 101 5.60 8.32 7.28
CA LEU A 101 4.45 7.77 7.98
C LEU A 101 3.93 8.83 8.96
N PRO A 102 2.72 9.38 8.74
CA PRO A 102 2.10 10.31 9.66
C PRO A 102 2.06 9.75 11.09
N LEU A 103 2.29 10.62 12.07
CA LEU A 103 2.45 10.30 13.50
C LEU A 103 3.73 9.52 13.87
N SER A 104 4.56 9.10 12.91
CA SER A 104 5.85 8.46 13.18
C SER A 104 7.02 9.44 13.07
N HIS A 105 6.91 10.60 13.73
CA HIS A 105 7.96 11.61 13.74
C HIS A 105 9.28 11.01 14.25
N GLY A 106 10.38 11.30 13.54
CA GLY A 106 11.69 10.76 13.85
C GLY A 106 11.98 9.39 13.22
N PHE A 107 11.11 8.89 12.34
CA PHE A 107 11.42 7.76 11.46
C PHE A 107 11.53 8.21 10.00
N ARG A 108 12.51 7.64 9.29
CA ARG A 108 12.61 7.67 7.83
C ARG A 108 12.31 6.29 7.28
N PHE A 109 11.56 6.23 6.19
CA PHE A 109 11.24 4.96 5.54
C PHE A 109 11.72 4.99 4.10
N HIS A 110 12.34 3.91 3.65
CA HIS A 110 12.80 3.76 2.28
C HIS A 110 12.24 2.46 1.73
N LEU A 111 11.40 2.57 0.70
CA LEU A 111 10.98 1.43 -0.10
C LEU A 111 11.93 1.30 -1.28
N SER A 112 12.46 0.11 -1.50
CA SER A 112 13.28 -0.18 -2.67
C SER A 112 12.95 -1.52 -3.32
N THR A 113 13.23 -1.61 -4.60
CA THR A 113 13.27 -2.89 -5.32
C THR A 113 14.60 -3.08 -6.03
N ALA A 114 15.01 -4.33 -6.09
CA ALA A 114 16.19 -4.77 -6.81
C ALA A 114 15.94 -6.14 -7.42
N ILE A 115 16.57 -6.45 -8.54
CA ILE A 115 16.54 -7.81 -9.07
C ILE A 115 17.59 -8.66 -8.37
N ILE A 116 17.16 -9.84 -7.99
CA ILE A 116 17.98 -10.90 -7.43
C ILE A 116 17.80 -12.14 -8.29
N LEU A 117 18.86 -12.92 -8.50
CA LEU A 117 18.77 -14.22 -9.16
C LEU A 117 18.09 -14.19 -10.56
N ASN A 118 18.31 -13.12 -11.32
CA ASN A 118 17.81 -12.87 -12.70
C ASN A 118 16.28 -12.78 -12.89
N ASN A 119 15.47 -13.56 -12.18
CA ASN A 119 14.02 -13.64 -12.34
C ASN A 119 13.24 -13.31 -11.05
N CYS A 120 13.94 -12.94 -9.98
CA CYS A 120 13.29 -12.59 -8.73
C CYS A 120 13.46 -11.09 -8.46
N THR A 121 12.40 -10.43 -8.03
CA THR A 121 12.47 -9.06 -7.53
C THR A 121 12.41 -9.08 -6.00
N LEU A 122 13.38 -8.46 -5.37
CA LEU A 122 13.40 -8.22 -3.93
C LEU A 122 12.75 -6.88 -3.64
N VAL A 123 11.65 -6.87 -2.91
CA VAL A 123 11.09 -5.66 -2.30
C VAL A 123 11.67 -5.54 -0.90
N THR A 124 12.22 -4.37 -0.58
CA THR A 124 12.77 -4.07 0.75
C THR A 124 12.19 -2.78 1.27
N VAL A 125 11.80 -2.77 2.55
CA VAL A 125 11.45 -1.56 3.27
C VAL A 125 12.41 -1.43 4.45
N ILE A 126 13.16 -0.33 4.46
CA ILE A 126 14.05 0.06 5.55
C ILE A 126 13.34 1.16 6.34
N SER A 127 13.29 1.01 7.66
CA SER A 127 12.88 2.08 8.58
C SER A 127 14.07 2.43 9.47
N GLU A 128 14.46 3.69 9.50
CA GLU A 128 15.55 4.21 10.32
C GLU A 128 14.99 5.21 11.32
N ASP A 129 15.32 5.04 12.60
CA ASP A 129 14.99 6.02 13.63
C ASP A 129 16.03 7.15 13.70
N ASN A 130 15.69 8.25 14.37
CA ASN A 130 16.56 9.40 14.59
C ASN A 130 17.84 9.11 15.40
N LYS A 131 17.99 7.89 15.94
CA LYS A 131 19.19 7.41 16.62
C LYS A 131 20.05 6.52 15.71
N GLY A 132 19.68 6.37 14.45
CA GLY A 132 20.37 5.54 13.46
C GLY A 132 20.07 4.05 13.58
N LYS A 133 19.05 3.64 14.34
CA LYS A 133 18.64 2.24 14.42
C LYS A 133 17.84 1.88 13.17
N CYS A 134 18.41 1.01 12.36
CA CYS A 134 17.78 0.52 11.14
C CYS A 134 17.05 -0.80 11.38
N PHE A 135 15.84 -0.91 10.85
CA PHE A 135 15.12 -2.17 10.70
C PHE A 135 14.83 -2.38 9.22
N SER A 136 15.07 -3.58 8.73
CA SER A 136 14.74 -3.97 7.36
C SER A 136 13.69 -5.06 7.36
N SER A 137 12.84 -5.03 6.34
CA SER A 137 11.88 -6.08 6.05
C SER A 137 11.81 -6.26 4.55
N SER A 138 11.78 -7.52 4.09
CA SER A 138 11.86 -7.81 2.66
C SER A 138 10.97 -8.97 2.25
N ALA A 139 10.62 -9.00 0.97
CA ALA A 139 9.94 -10.12 0.32
C ALA A 139 10.58 -10.34 -1.05
N ALA A 140 10.90 -11.60 -1.36
CA ALA A 140 11.34 -12.02 -2.69
C ALA A 140 10.14 -12.48 -3.51
N ILE A 141 10.06 -12.05 -4.76
CA ILE A 141 8.96 -12.30 -5.67
C ILE A 141 9.54 -12.93 -6.94
N GLU A 142 9.08 -14.12 -7.29
CA GLU A 142 9.37 -14.75 -8.58
C GLU A 142 8.52 -14.08 -9.65
N ASN A 143 9.15 -13.36 -10.59
CA ASN A 143 8.46 -12.47 -11.51
C ASN A 143 7.49 -13.24 -12.42
N ASP A 144 7.94 -14.33 -13.05
CA ASP A 144 7.13 -15.15 -13.97
C ASP A 144 5.86 -15.75 -13.35
N LYS A 145 5.79 -15.83 -12.01
CA LYS A 145 4.61 -16.34 -11.30
C LYS A 145 3.47 -15.32 -11.23
N TYR A 146 3.80 -14.02 -11.27
CA TYR A 146 2.85 -12.93 -11.03
C TYR A 146 2.87 -11.87 -12.14
N LEU A 147 3.76 -11.98 -13.11
CA LEU A 147 3.91 -11.06 -14.23
C LEU A 147 4.04 -11.86 -15.51
N LYS A 148 3.32 -11.42 -16.54
CA LYS A 148 3.41 -12.00 -17.88
C LYS A 148 3.80 -10.95 -18.90
N THR A 149 4.85 -11.23 -19.65
CA THR A 149 5.29 -10.35 -20.73
C THR A 149 4.44 -10.59 -21.97
N SER A 150 3.75 -9.54 -22.43
CA SER A 150 3.03 -9.53 -23.70
C SER A 150 3.98 -9.62 -24.89
N GLU A 151 3.47 -10.00 -26.05
CA GLU A 151 4.23 -10.05 -27.32
C GLU A 151 4.88 -8.71 -27.70
N LYS A 152 4.41 -7.59 -27.13
CA LYS A 152 4.97 -6.25 -27.32
C LYS A 152 6.02 -5.87 -26.27
N GLY A 153 6.43 -6.80 -25.41
CA GLY A 153 7.40 -6.56 -24.34
C GLY A 153 6.84 -5.84 -23.11
N ALA A 154 5.53 -5.60 -23.04
CA ALA A 154 4.89 -5.00 -21.85
C ALA A 154 4.51 -6.10 -20.86
N ALA A 155 4.91 -5.99 -19.60
CA ALA A 155 4.51 -6.93 -18.55
C ALA A 155 3.13 -6.59 -17.96
N ILE A 156 2.31 -7.61 -17.70
CA ILE A 156 0.94 -7.54 -17.19
C ILE A 156 0.89 -8.28 -15.85
N PHE A 157 0.17 -7.74 -14.87
CA PHE A 157 -0.04 -8.42 -13.59
C PHE A 157 -0.94 -9.65 -13.73
N GLU A 158 -0.49 -10.77 -13.16
CA GLU A 158 -1.27 -11.98 -12.91
C GLU A 158 -1.35 -12.22 -11.41
N LYS A 159 -2.52 -12.64 -10.90
CA LYS A 159 -2.77 -12.88 -9.47
C LYS A 159 -2.42 -11.66 -8.62
N ILE A 160 -2.82 -10.46 -9.07
CA ILE A 160 -2.45 -9.20 -8.43
C ILE A 160 -2.82 -9.14 -6.94
N SER A 161 -3.92 -9.77 -6.53
CA SER A 161 -4.34 -9.82 -5.12
C SER A 161 -3.38 -10.65 -4.26
N GLU A 162 -2.86 -11.77 -4.78
CA GLU A 162 -1.84 -12.59 -4.10
C GLU A 162 -0.51 -11.83 -4.02
N LEU A 163 -0.09 -11.22 -5.13
CA LEU A 163 1.11 -10.40 -5.18
C LEU A 163 1.02 -9.21 -4.20
N CYS A 164 -0.15 -8.57 -4.11
CA CYS A 164 -0.42 -7.51 -3.15
C CYS A 164 -0.20 -7.98 -1.71
N ALA A 165 -0.68 -9.17 -1.34
CA ALA A 165 -0.48 -9.70 0.01
C ALA A 165 1.02 -9.91 0.33
N ILE A 166 1.80 -10.36 -0.65
CA ILE A 166 3.26 -10.56 -0.51
C ILE A 166 3.98 -9.21 -0.34
N VAL A 167 3.70 -8.24 -1.21
CA VAL A 167 4.34 -6.91 -1.21
C VAL A 167 3.91 -6.08 0.01
N LYS A 168 2.66 -6.23 0.47
CA LYS A 168 2.14 -5.54 1.66
C LYS A 168 2.82 -5.98 2.95
N LYS A 169 3.34 -7.21 3.02
CA LYS A 169 3.98 -7.75 4.23
C LYS A 169 5.19 -6.92 4.71
N PRO A 170 6.23 -6.63 3.90
CA PRO A 170 7.35 -5.80 4.36
C PRO A 170 6.90 -4.38 4.74
N ILE A 171 6.00 -3.77 3.97
CA ILE A 171 5.44 -2.44 4.28
C ILE A 171 4.76 -2.43 5.66
N TYR A 172 3.91 -3.42 5.93
CA TYR A 172 3.23 -3.58 7.22
C TYR A 172 4.22 -3.79 8.37
N LEU A 173 5.26 -4.61 8.18
CA LEU A 173 6.27 -4.87 9.20
C LEU A 173 7.10 -3.62 9.54
N ALA A 174 7.50 -2.84 8.54
CA ALA A 174 8.21 -1.57 8.76
C ALA A 174 7.34 -0.58 9.56
N LYS A 175 6.06 -0.46 9.18
CA LYS A 175 5.07 0.35 9.90
C LYS A 175 4.94 -0.07 11.36
N LEU A 176 4.79 -1.37 11.61
CA LEU A 176 4.65 -1.95 12.95
C LEU A 176 5.90 -1.73 13.80
N ASN A 177 7.09 -1.86 13.22
CA ASN A 177 8.36 -1.64 13.92
C ASN A 177 8.54 -0.19 14.37
N ALA A 178 8.24 0.77 13.49
CA ALA A 178 8.28 2.18 13.86
C ALA A 178 7.32 2.49 15.01
N TRP A 179 6.08 2.01 14.91
CA TRP A 179 5.07 2.23 15.95
C TRP A 179 5.43 1.62 17.30
N ARG A 180 5.95 0.37 17.30
CA ARG A 180 6.46 -0.28 18.52
C ARG A 180 7.60 0.52 19.14
N SER A 181 8.49 1.06 18.32
CA SER A 181 9.66 1.81 18.79
C SER A 181 9.29 3.18 19.38
N LEU A 182 8.19 3.77 18.93
CA LEU A 182 7.66 5.01 19.47
C LEU A 182 6.85 4.81 20.77
N ASN A 183 6.73 3.56 21.27
CA ASN A 183 5.78 3.18 22.32
C ASN A 183 4.36 3.71 22.05
N GLN A 184 4.04 3.96 20.77
CA GLN A 184 2.71 4.36 20.38
C GLN A 184 1.84 3.12 20.46
N VAL A 185 1.13 3.01 21.58
CA VAL A 185 -0.04 2.15 21.67
C VAL A 185 -1.08 2.79 20.77
N PHE A 186 -1.13 2.37 19.50
CA PHE A 186 -2.38 2.54 18.77
C PHE A 186 -3.40 1.74 19.56
N PRO A 187 -4.49 2.37 20.02
CA PRO A 187 -5.58 1.59 20.54
C PRO A 187 -6.04 0.75 19.35
N ASP A 188 -5.69 -0.53 19.38
CA ASP A 188 -6.42 -1.54 18.63
C ASP A 188 -7.91 -1.25 18.85
N ILE A 189 -8.77 -1.55 17.89
CA ILE A 189 -10.20 -1.38 18.12
C ILE A 189 -10.65 -2.13 19.37
N PHE A 190 -9.92 -3.18 19.79
CA PHE A 190 -10.12 -3.87 21.07
C PHE A 190 -9.74 -3.05 22.30
N CYS A 191 -8.76 -2.15 22.20
CA CYS A 191 -8.26 -1.30 23.28
C CYS A 191 -9.03 0.03 23.42
N LEU A 192 -9.89 0.37 22.46
CA LEU A 192 -10.77 1.53 22.59
C LEU A 192 -11.78 1.32 23.74
N PRO A 193 -12.26 2.39 24.38
CA PRO A 193 -13.44 2.32 25.22
C PRO A 193 -14.66 1.81 24.46
N GLU A 194 -15.53 1.06 25.13
CA GLU A 194 -16.70 0.39 24.54
C GLU A 194 -17.68 1.37 23.87
N ASP A 195 -17.88 2.53 24.48
CA ASP A 195 -18.67 3.65 23.96
C ASP A 195 -18.08 4.24 22.66
N VAL A 196 -16.75 4.38 22.59
CA VAL A 196 -16.06 4.84 21.38
C VAL A 196 -16.21 3.82 20.25
N LYS A 197 -16.08 2.52 20.53
CA LYS A 197 -16.33 1.46 19.53
C LYS A 197 -17.75 1.52 18.99
N ARG A 198 -18.77 1.58 19.86
CA ARG A 198 -20.18 1.72 19.47
C ARG A 198 -20.42 2.96 18.60
N PHE A 199 -19.81 4.08 18.96
CA PHE A 199 -19.88 5.31 18.16
C PHE A 199 -19.31 5.11 16.75
N LEU A 200 -18.13 4.50 16.63
CA LEU A 200 -17.50 4.21 15.34
C LEU A 200 -18.31 3.22 14.51
N PHE A 201 -18.83 2.15 15.12
CA PHE A 201 -19.66 1.14 14.46
C PHE A 201 -20.97 1.72 13.89
N LYS A 202 -21.59 2.68 14.59
CA LYS A 202 -22.74 3.46 14.06
C LYS A 202 -22.40 4.29 12.82
N LYS A 203 -21.12 4.61 12.58
CA LYS A 203 -20.69 5.39 11.41
C LYS A 203 -20.41 4.52 10.18
N LEU A 204 -20.12 3.23 10.36
CA LEU A 204 -19.94 2.26 9.27
C LEU A 204 -21.25 2.00 8.52
N ARG A 205 -21.16 1.54 7.26
CA ARG A 205 -22.33 1.01 6.55
C ARG A 205 -22.63 -0.39 7.05
N ALA A 206 -23.89 -0.81 7.03
CA ALA A 206 -24.31 -2.14 7.45
C ALA A 206 -23.44 -3.30 6.88
N PRO A 207 -23.10 -3.35 5.58
CA PRO A 207 -22.25 -4.43 5.05
C PRO A 207 -20.81 -4.40 5.60
N ASP A 208 -20.25 -3.20 5.77
CA ASP A 208 -18.89 -3.02 6.27
C ASP A 208 -18.82 -3.36 7.77
N PHE A 209 -19.87 -3.02 8.53
CA PHE A 209 -20.01 -3.39 9.93
C PHE A 209 -20.11 -4.91 10.12
N VAL A 210 -20.95 -5.59 9.32
CA VAL A 210 -21.05 -7.06 9.36
C VAL A 210 -19.72 -7.72 9.03
N LYS A 211 -19.05 -7.24 7.98
CA LYS A 211 -17.73 -7.76 7.59
C LYS A 211 -16.70 -7.54 8.70
N LEU A 212 -16.70 -6.38 9.34
CA LEU A 212 -15.81 -6.10 10.46
C LEU A 212 -16.05 -7.07 11.63
N CYS A 213 -17.30 -7.21 12.09
CA CYS A 213 -17.66 -8.13 13.17
C CYS A 213 -17.41 -9.61 12.85
N SER A 214 -17.46 -10.00 11.56
CA SER A 214 -17.11 -11.36 11.14
C SER A 214 -15.61 -11.66 11.18
N SER A 215 -14.77 -10.63 11.25
CA SER A 215 -13.30 -10.80 11.23
C SER A 215 -12.70 -11.12 12.60
N SER A 216 -13.46 -10.98 13.70
CA SER A 216 -12.97 -11.27 15.06
C SER A 216 -14.10 -11.57 16.04
N SER A 217 -13.92 -12.64 16.83
CA SER A 217 -14.83 -13.03 17.90
C SER A 217 -14.93 -12.02 19.05
N LYS A 218 -13.95 -11.10 19.18
CA LYS A 218 -13.97 -10.06 20.22
C LYS A 218 -14.92 -8.90 19.91
N ILE A 219 -15.31 -8.74 18.63
CA ILE A 219 -16.23 -7.69 18.17
C ILE A 219 -17.49 -8.26 17.52
N SER A 220 -17.62 -9.58 17.40
CA SER A 220 -18.87 -10.21 16.99
C SER A 220 -20.06 -9.90 17.91
N PRO A 221 -19.92 -9.64 19.23
CA PRO A 221 -21.08 -9.35 20.08
C PRO A 221 -21.85 -8.08 19.70
N TYR A 222 -21.18 -7.09 19.09
CA TYR A 222 -21.83 -5.84 18.66
C TYR A 222 -22.85 -6.05 17.52
N LEU A 223 -22.83 -7.20 16.83
CA LEU A 223 -23.88 -7.55 15.87
C LEU A 223 -25.25 -7.69 16.52
N ASN A 224 -25.31 -7.96 17.82
CA ASN A 224 -26.55 -8.12 18.56
C ASN A 224 -26.98 -6.83 19.26
N GLU A 225 -26.25 -5.72 19.10
CA GLU A 225 -26.58 -4.44 19.72
C GLU A 225 -27.55 -3.63 18.83
N ASP A 226 -28.80 -3.57 19.26
CA ASP A 226 -29.90 -2.90 18.55
C ASP A 226 -29.66 -1.42 18.27
N ASP A 227 -28.95 -0.72 19.16
CA ASP A 227 -28.70 0.71 19.04
C ASP A 227 -27.77 1.05 17.86
N ILE A 228 -26.83 0.18 17.52
CA ILE A 228 -25.96 0.30 16.34
C ILE A 228 -26.79 0.11 15.06
N TRP A 229 -27.69 -0.87 15.06
CA TRP A 229 -28.54 -1.17 13.91
C TRP A 229 -29.61 -0.12 13.66
N ARG A 230 -30.20 0.45 14.71
CA ARG A 230 -31.15 1.57 14.58
C ARG A 230 -30.52 2.71 13.79
N TYR A 231 -29.29 3.09 14.13
CA TYR A 231 -28.58 4.16 13.42
C TYR A 231 -28.27 3.82 11.94
N ASN A 232 -27.93 2.56 11.67
CA ASN A 232 -27.72 2.07 10.30
C ASN A 232 -29.02 2.07 9.46
N ARG A 233 -30.18 1.75 10.06
CA ARG A 233 -31.48 1.77 9.38
C ARG A 233 -31.95 3.19 9.04
N PHE A 234 -31.73 4.16 9.92
CA PHE A 234 -32.13 5.55 9.67
C PHE A 234 -31.34 6.21 8.53
N LYS A 235 -30.06 5.87 8.34
CA LYS A 235 -29.27 6.35 7.19
C LYS A 235 -29.81 5.88 5.84
N THR A 236 -30.38 4.67 5.78
CA THR A 236 -30.96 4.11 4.55
C THR A 236 -32.25 4.83 4.15
N ILE A 237 -33.00 5.36 5.11
CA ILE A 237 -34.25 6.07 4.87
C ILE A 237 -34.00 7.51 4.40
N SER A 238 -32.93 8.16 4.88
CA SER A 238 -32.56 9.53 4.46
C SER A 238 -31.90 9.64 3.07
N LEU A 239 -31.80 8.53 2.32
CA LEU A 239 -31.24 8.46 0.96
C LEU A 239 -32.24 7.91 -0.07
N LEU A 240 -33.50 7.73 0.33
CA LEU A 240 -34.66 7.49 -0.54
C LEU A 240 -35.47 8.79 -0.64
#